data_AF-A0A957QYB1-F1
#
_entry.id   AF-A0A957QYB1-F1
#
_cell.length_a   1.000
_cell.length_b   1.000
_cell.length_c   1.000
_cell.angle_alpha   90.00
_cell.angle_beta   90.00
_cell.angle_gamma   90.00
#
_symmetry.space_group_name_H-M   'P 1'
#
loop_
_entity.id
_entity.type
_entity.pdbx_description
1 polymer ?
#
loop_
_entity_poly.entity_id
_entity_poly.type
_entity_poly.pdbx_seq_one_letter_code
_entity_poly.pdbx_strand_id
1 'polypeptide(L)'
;MASRQHRELEYAFLALTILSGVYVAYTIISSRNGTAPAGGHPFGHWLGIIGTIFMVMTELLYSIRKRTRLLNRAGPVRAWLSFHIFTGIVGPFMVLMHTGLQFRGLAGVTMMLT
;
A
#
# COMPACT_ATOMS: atom_id res chain seq x y z
N MET A 1 12.11 -24.78 5.02
CA MET A 1 11.53 -23.53 5.59
C MET A 1 11.47 -22.38 4.57
N ALA A 2 12.18 -22.42 3.43
CA ALA A 2 12.18 -21.36 2.41
C ALA A 2 10.83 -21.12 1.70
N SER A 3 9.98 -22.13 1.52
CA SER A 3 8.73 -22.03 0.73
C SER A 3 7.62 -21.14 1.30
N ARG A 4 7.73 -20.67 2.55
CA ARG A 4 6.70 -19.84 3.20
C ARG A 4 6.92 -18.35 3.02
N GLN A 5 8.18 -17.91 2.94
CA GLN A 5 8.52 -16.52 2.70
C GLN A 5 8.09 -16.08 1.30
N HIS A 6 8.19 -16.98 0.32
CA HIS A 6 7.65 -16.76 -1.03
C HIS A 6 6.15 -16.43 -1.03
N ARG A 7 5.35 -17.06 -0.16
CA ARG A 7 3.88 -16.86 -0.15
C ARG A 7 3.44 -15.48 0.31
N GLU A 8 4.13 -14.90 1.28
CA GLU A 8 3.84 -13.53 1.77
C GLU A 8 4.12 -12.50 0.69
N LEU A 9 5.23 -12.69 -0.03
CA LEU A 9 5.63 -11.90 -1.18
C LEU A 9 4.67 -12.12 -2.37
N GLU A 10 4.23 -13.35 -2.62
CA GLU A 10 3.23 -13.67 -3.63
C GLU A 10 1.88 -13.00 -3.32
N TYR A 11 1.43 -13.01 -2.06
CA TYR A 11 0.21 -12.30 -1.66
C TYR A 11 0.34 -10.79 -1.77
N ALA A 12 1.49 -10.22 -1.37
CA ALA A 12 1.75 -8.79 -1.57
C ALA A 12 1.76 -8.46 -3.07
N PHE A 13 2.44 -9.25 -3.89
CA PHE A 13 2.51 -9.06 -5.34
C PHE A 13 1.13 -9.17 -6.01
N LEU A 14 0.32 -10.15 -5.61
CA LEU A 14 -1.05 -10.31 -6.09
C LEU A 14 -1.94 -9.14 -5.64
N ALA A 15 -1.81 -8.69 -4.39
CA ALA A 15 -2.52 -7.52 -3.89
C ALA A 15 -2.14 -6.24 -4.65
N LEU A 16 -0.85 -6.02 -4.93
CA LEU A 16 -0.35 -4.91 -5.73
C LEU A 16 -0.91 -4.95 -7.16
N THR A 17 -0.94 -6.14 -7.78
CA THR A 17 -1.45 -6.34 -9.14
C THR A 17 -2.96 -6.11 -9.23
N ILE A 18 -3.72 -6.58 -8.23
CA ILE A 18 -5.16 -6.33 -8.15
C ILE A 18 -5.42 -4.84 -7.90
N LEU A 19 -4.71 -4.23 -6.95
CA LEU A 19 -4.89 -2.83 -6.60
C LEU A 19 -4.55 -1.91 -7.79
N SER A 20 -3.47 -2.20 -8.52
CA SER A 20 -3.12 -1.48 -9.75
C SER A 20 -4.16 -1.69 -10.85
N GLY A 21 -4.65 -2.92 -11.05
CA GLY A 21 -5.70 -3.23 -12.01
C GLY A 21 -7.01 -2.50 -11.72
N VAL A 22 -7.45 -2.50 -10.46
CA VAL A 22 -8.65 -1.77 -10.00
C VAL A 22 -8.49 -0.27 -10.23
N TYR A 23 -7.33 0.27 -9.93
CA TYR A 23 -7.04 1.69 -10.11
C TYR A 23 -6.98 2.10 -11.57
N VAL A 24 -6.33 1.31 -12.43
CA VAL A 24 -6.31 1.54 -13.88
C VAL A 24 -7.72 1.44 -14.45
N ALA A 25 -8.49 0.41 -14.09
CA ALA A 25 -9.89 0.30 -14.49
C ALA A 25 -10.72 1.51 -14.05
N TYR A 26 -10.55 1.96 -12.81
CA TYR A 26 -11.19 3.17 -12.28
C TYR A 26 -10.81 4.42 -13.08
N THR A 27 -9.53 4.61 -13.40
CA THR A 27 -9.07 5.76 -14.22
C THR A 27 -9.64 5.72 -15.65
N ILE A 28 -9.74 4.55 -16.27
CA ILE A 28 -10.30 4.38 -17.62
C ILE A 28 -11.80 4.66 -17.62
N ILE A 29 -12.55 4.10 -16.66
CA ILE A 29 -13.99 4.32 -16.53
C ILE A 29 -14.29 5.79 -16.23
N SER A 30 -13.56 6.40 -15.30
CA SER A 30 -13.74 7.80 -14.91
C SER A 30 -13.29 8.76 -16.01
N SER A 31 -12.28 8.40 -16.82
CA SER A 31 -11.88 9.17 -18.02
C SER A 31 -12.98 9.21 -19.09
N ARG A 32 -13.82 8.17 -19.20
CA ARG A 32 -14.98 8.20 -20.12
C ARG A 32 -16.07 9.17 -19.65
N ASN A 33 -16.10 9.47 -18.35
CA ASN A 33 -17.06 10.38 -17.74
C ASN A 33 -16.55 11.83 -17.59
N GLY A 34 -15.37 12.16 -18.14
CA GLY A 34 -14.79 13.51 -18.08
C GLY A 34 -14.20 13.92 -16.72
N THR A 35 -14.32 13.08 -15.69
CA THR A 35 -13.75 13.29 -14.36
C THR A 35 -12.46 12.48 -14.23
N ALA A 36 -11.38 12.98 -14.84
CA ALA A 36 -10.06 12.38 -14.65
C ALA A 36 -9.71 12.43 -13.15
N PRO A 37 -9.42 11.29 -12.50
CA PRO A 37 -9.12 11.27 -11.08
C PRO A 37 -7.75 11.92 -10.85
N ALA A 38 -7.77 13.17 -10.39
CA ALA A 38 -6.64 13.83 -9.77
C ALA A 38 -6.56 13.42 -8.29
N GLY A 39 -5.41 13.67 -7.63
CA GLY A 39 -5.24 13.36 -6.21
C GLY A 39 -6.27 14.01 -5.27
N GLY A 40 -6.94 15.08 -5.73
CA GLY A 40 -8.05 15.73 -5.01
C GLY A 40 -9.42 15.03 -5.14
N HIS A 41 -9.55 13.95 -5.91
CA HIS A 41 -10.80 13.20 -5.98
C HIS A 41 -11.01 12.39 -4.67
N PRO A 42 -12.24 12.29 -4.13
CA PRO A 42 -12.50 11.59 -2.87
C PRO A 42 -11.89 10.18 -2.82
N PHE A 43 -11.95 9.46 -3.94
CA PHE A 43 -11.35 8.13 -4.09
C PHE A 43 -9.83 8.11 -3.87
N GLY A 44 -9.10 9.06 -4.48
CA GLY A 44 -7.66 9.19 -4.29
C GLY A 44 -7.34 9.50 -2.82
N HIS A 45 -8.06 10.45 -2.21
CA HIS A 45 -7.87 10.82 -0.79
C HIS A 45 -8.05 9.64 0.17
N TRP A 46 -9.11 8.85 0.01
CA TRP A 46 -9.31 7.65 0.83
C TRP A 46 -8.17 6.65 0.68
N LEU A 47 -7.63 6.50 -0.53
CA LEU A 47 -6.48 5.63 -0.79
C LEU A 47 -5.23 6.07 0.00
N GLY A 48 -4.96 7.38 0.03
CA GLY A 48 -3.85 7.97 0.80
C GLY A 48 -4.03 7.82 2.31
N ILE A 49 -5.24 8.03 2.83
CA ILE A 49 -5.56 7.86 4.25
C ILE A 49 -5.34 6.40 4.67
N ILE A 50 -5.91 5.45 3.92
CA ILE A 50 -5.77 4.02 4.23
C ILE A 50 -4.31 3.57 4.11
N GLY A 51 -3.59 4.01 3.07
CA GLY A 51 -2.18 3.71 2.90
C GLY A 51 -1.30 4.24 4.04
N THR A 52 -1.59 5.46 4.53
CA THR A 52 -0.88 6.05 5.67
C THR A 52 -1.17 5.29 6.97
N ILE A 53 -2.42 4.87 7.18
CA ILE A 53 -2.79 4.01 8.32
C ILE A 53 -2.01 2.69 8.26
N PHE A 54 -1.84 2.09 7.08
CA PHE A 54 -1.06 0.86 6.91
C PHE A 54 0.42 1.07 7.21
N MET A 55 1.02 2.19 6.80
CA MET A 55 2.39 2.55 7.17
C MET A 55 2.55 2.70 8.68
N VAL A 56 1.66 3.49 9.32
CA VAL A 56 1.70 3.71 10.77
C VAL A 56 1.47 2.40 11.52
N MET A 57 0.55 1.55 11.07
CA MET A 57 0.35 0.22 11.64
C MET A 57 1.62 -0.62 11.53
N THR A 58 2.32 -0.59 10.40
CA THR A 58 3.54 -1.36 10.19
C THR A 58 4.61 -1.04 11.24
N GLU A 59 4.84 0.25 11.50
CA GLU A 59 5.83 0.73 12.47
C GLU A 59 5.40 0.49 13.92
N LEU A 60 4.12 0.74 14.24
CA LEU A 60 3.62 0.66 15.60
C LEU A 60 3.34 -0.78 16.05
N LEU A 61 2.70 -1.61 15.22
CA LEU A 61 2.27 -2.95 15.65
C LEU A 61 3.45 -3.85 15.99
N TYR A 62 4.52 -3.83 15.18
CA TYR A 62 5.70 -4.63 15.45
C TYR A 62 6.45 -4.13 16.70
N SER A 63 6.63 -2.81 16.83
CA SER A 63 7.28 -2.18 17.97
C SER A 63 6.53 -2.44 19.29
N ILE A 64 5.20 -2.31 19.29
CA ILE A 64 4.34 -2.59 20.44
C ILE A 64 4.40 -4.08 20.80
N ARG A 65 4.31 -4.99 19.82
CA ARG A 65 4.42 -6.45 20.04
C ARG A 65 5.74 -6.85 20.71
N LYS A 66 6.84 -6.19 20.33
CA LYS A 66 8.17 -6.47 20.88
C LYS A 66 8.37 -5.85 22.27
N ARG A 67 7.75 -4.71 22.55
CA ARG A 67 7.91 -3.97 23.82
C ARG A 67 6.93 -4.38 24.92
N THR A 68 5.73 -4.85 24.56
CA THR A 68 4.68 -5.19 25.55
C THR A 68 4.33 -6.68 25.55
N ARG A 69 4.26 -7.26 26.76
CA ARG A 69 3.80 -8.64 26.97
C ARG A 69 2.30 -8.83 26.72
N LEU A 70 1.50 -7.75 26.59
CA LEU A 70 0.05 -7.82 26.35
C LEU A 70 -0.29 -8.56 25.05
N LEU A 71 0.49 -8.34 23.99
CA LEU A 71 0.27 -9.00 22.71
C LEU A 71 0.91 -10.40 22.63
N ASN A 72 1.46 -10.96 23.72
CA ASN A 72 1.95 -12.34 23.72
C ASN A 72 0.85 -13.37 23.43
N ARG A 73 -0.42 -13.04 23.73
CA ARG A 73 -1.58 -13.88 23.38
C ARG A 73 -2.07 -13.68 21.94
N ALA A 74 -1.66 -12.61 21.27
CA ALA A 74 -2.19 -12.23 19.96
C ALA A 74 -1.50 -12.97 18.79
N GLY A 75 -1.21 -14.25 18.97
CA GLY A 75 -0.66 -15.12 17.93
C GLY A 75 0.88 -15.20 17.87
N PRO A 76 1.40 -16.13 17.04
CA PRO A 76 2.83 -16.38 16.92
C PRO A 76 3.55 -15.17 16.32
N VAL A 77 4.75 -14.86 16.80
CA VAL A 77 5.61 -13.75 16.30
C VAL A 77 5.77 -13.78 14.77
N ARG A 78 5.75 -14.97 14.18
CA ARG A 78 5.81 -15.17 12.73
C ARG A 78 4.67 -14.48 11.98
N ALA A 79 3.43 -14.56 12.48
CA ALA A 79 2.29 -13.91 11.83
C ALA A 79 2.38 -12.38 11.88
N TRP A 80 2.96 -11.82 12.95
CA TRP A 80 3.23 -10.39 13.08
C TRP A 80 4.27 -9.91 12.07
N LEU A 81 5.30 -10.71 11.81
CA LEU A 81 6.31 -10.41 10.80
C LEU A 81 5.71 -10.46 9.39
N SER A 82 4.92 -11.49 9.07
CA SER A 82 4.21 -11.60 7.78
C SER A 82 3.29 -10.41 7.55
N PHE A 83 2.53 -10.01 8.58
CA PHE A 83 1.63 -8.87 8.53
C PHE A 83 2.41 -7.55 8.33
N HIS A 84 3.52 -7.36 9.04
CA HIS A 84 4.39 -6.20 8.91
C HIS A 84 4.98 -6.07 7.49
N ILE A 85 5.47 -7.16 6.90
CA ILE A 85 5.98 -7.15 5.52
C ILE A 85 4.86 -6.80 4.54
N PHE A 86 3.67 -7.37 4.71
CA PHE A 86 2.53 -7.09 3.85
C PHE A 86 2.08 -5.63 3.92
N THR A 87 1.83 -5.08 5.12
CA THR A 87 1.39 -3.70 5.29
C THR A 87 2.48 -2.70 4.91
N GLY A 88 3.75 -3.06 5.12
CA GLY A 88 4.92 -2.26 4.74
C GLY A 88 5.13 -2.15 3.23
N ILE A 89 4.61 -3.08 2.42
CA ILE A 89 4.66 -3.01 0.95
C ILE A 89 3.37 -2.39 0.39
N VAL A 90 2.20 -2.84 0.86
CA VAL A 90 0.91 -2.40 0.33
C VAL A 90 0.59 -0.96 0.75
N GLY A 91 0.95 -0.55 1.98
CA GLY A 91 0.71 0.80 2.49
C GLY A 91 1.35 1.90 1.62
N PRO A 92 2.69 1.89 1.40
CA PRO A 92 3.34 2.84 0.52
C PRO A 92 2.80 2.84 -0.90
N PHE A 93 2.47 1.68 -1.44
CA PHE A 93 1.91 1.60 -2.78
C PHE A 93 0.55 2.33 -2.89
N MET A 94 -0.34 2.15 -1.91
CA MET A 94 -1.61 2.89 -1.82
C MET A 94 -1.39 4.41 -1.70
N VAL A 95 -0.39 4.83 -0.92
CA VAL A 95 -0.04 6.26 -0.80
C VAL A 95 0.50 6.82 -2.11
N LEU A 96 1.32 6.07 -2.86
CA LEU A 96 1.80 6.53 -4.17
C LEU A 96 0.63 6.72 -5.15
N MET A 97 -0.32 5.78 -5.13
CA MET A 97 -1.52 5.85 -5.98
C MET A 97 -2.50 6.96 -5.56
N HIS A 98 -2.43 7.50 -4.35
CA HIS A 98 -3.20 8.69 -3.93
C HIS A 98 -2.99 9.87 -4.90
N THR A 99 -1.78 10.04 -5.42
CA THR A 99 -1.41 11.17 -6.29
C THR A 99 -2.00 11.12 -7.70
N GLY A 100 -2.85 10.14 -8.01
CA GLY A 100 -3.40 9.99 -9.37
C GLY A 100 -2.48 9.23 -10.32
N LEU A 101 -1.32 8.74 -9.83
CA LEU A 101 -0.13 8.45 -10.66
C LEU A 101 0.18 9.58 -11.66
N GLN A 102 -0.29 10.79 -11.34
CA GLN A 102 -0.10 11.97 -12.16
C GLN A 102 1.31 12.47 -11.93
N PHE A 103 2.28 11.79 -12.52
CA PHE A 103 3.58 12.34 -12.84
C PHE A 103 3.48 13.36 -14.01
N ARG A 104 2.35 14.08 -14.10
CA ARG A 104 2.15 15.15 -15.06
C ARG A 104 2.77 16.40 -14.46
N GLY A 105 4.07 16.59 -14.71
CA GLY A 105 4.83 17.73 -14.23
C GLY A 105 6.29 17.38 -13.92
N LEU A 106 7.07 18.40 -13.55
CA LEU A 106 8.51 18.33 -13.28
C LEU A 106 8.92 17.14 -12.40
N ALA A 107 8.09 16.73 -11.44
CA ALA A 107 8.34 15.58 -10.54
C ALA A 107 8.52 14.23 -11.28
N GLY A 108 7.82 14.01 -12.40
CA GLY A 108 8.00 12.81 -13.23
C GLY A 108 9.30 12.84 -14.03
N VAL A 109 9.66 14.01 -14.54
CA VAL A 109 10.89 14.23 -15.31
C VAL A 109 12.13 14.09 -14.40
N THR A 110 12.07 14.58 -13.17
CA THR A 110 13.18 14.44 -12.21
C THR A 110 13.39 13.00 -11.74
N MET A 111 12.34 12.18 -11.67
CA MET A 111 12.46 10.77 -11.28
C MET A 111 13.10 9.90 -12.38
N MET A 112 13.04 10.32 -13.65
CA MET A 112 13.76 9.66 -14.76
C MET A 112 15.25 10.07 -14.83
N LEU A 113 15.66 11.09 -14.07
CA LEU A 113 17.01 11.65 -14.07
C LEU A 113 17.89 11.13 -12.91
N THR A 114 17.37 10.25 -12.06
CA THR A 114 18.08 9.63 -10.92
C THR A 114 17.92 8.11 -10.97
#